data_AF-A0A1D3K869-F1
#
_entry.id   AF-A0A1D3K869-F1
#
_cell.length_a   1.000
_cell.length_b   1.000
_cell.length_c   1.000
_cell.angle_alpha   90.00
_cell.angle_beta   90.00
_cell.angle_gamma   90.00
#
_symmetry.space_group_name_H-M   'P 1'
#
loop_
_entity.id
_entity.type
_entity.pdbx_description
1 polymer ?
#
loop_
_entity_poly.entity_id
_entity_poly.type
_entity_poly.pdbx_seq_one_letter_code
_entity_poly.pdbx_strand_id
1 'polypeptide(L)' 'MNNPKFSELIAAAVKRLGPEGAASCMARALICLAHEAKNDLEFKADLGVVSIKRVSTPEPEKH' A
#
# COMPACT_ATOMS: atom_id res chain seq x y z
N MET A 1 13.93 -13.12 -1.12
CA MET A 1 14.47 -12.30 -2.22
C MET A 1 14.62 -10.87 -1.73
N ASN A 2 15.80 -10.47 -1.26
CA ASN A 2 16.11 -9.05 -1.11
C ASN A 2 16.31 -8.49 -2.51
N ASN A 3 15.42 -7.61 -2.96
CA ASN A 3 15.61 -6.83 -4.18
C ASN A 3 16.17 -5.47 -3.75
N PRO A 4 17.51 -5.30 -3.64
CA PRO A 4 18.11 -4.13 -2.99
C PRO A 4 17.68 -2.83 -3.66
N LYS A 5 17.40 -2.91 -4.97
CA LYS A 5 16.94 -1.80 -5.80
C LYS A 5 15.60 -1.24 -5.35
N PHE A 6 14.69 -2.05 -4.82
CA PHE A 6 13.36 -1.56 -4.44
C PHE A 6 13.39 -0.80 -3.10
N SER A 7 14.13 -1.30 -2.11
CA SER A 7 14.35 -0.59 -0.85
C SER A 7 15.06 0.75 -1.07
N GLU A 8 16.01 0.81 -2.01
CA GLU A 8 16.69 2.05 -2.40
C GLU A 8 15.73 3.06 -3.03
N LEU A 9 14.82 2.61 -3.90
CA LEU A 9 13.80 3.46 -4.50
C LEU A 9 12.81 4.01 -3.45
N ILE A 10 12.44 3.20 -2.46
CA ILE A 10 11.60 3.67 -1.33
C ILE A 10 12.35 4.74 -0.53
N ALA A 11 13.62 4.49 -0.19
CA ALA A 11 14.44 5.45 0.55
C ALA A 11 14.58 6.78 -0.22
N ALA A 12 14.78 6.71 -1.53
CA ALA A 12 14.83 7.88 -2.40
C ALA A 12 13.48 8.63 -2.45
N ALA A 13 12.37 7.91 -2.51
CA ALA A 13 11.03 8.49 -2.46
C ALA A 13 10.76 9.22 -1.14
N VAL A 14 11.14 8.61 0.00
CA VAL A 14 11.03 9.24 1.33
C VAL A 14 11.86 10.51 1.41
N LYS A 15 13.09 10.50 0.88
CA LYS A 15 13.95 11.69 0.82
C LYS A 15 13.36 12.81 -0.03
N ARG A 16 12.67 12.48 -1.13
CA ARG A 16 12.12 13.45 -2.10
C ARG A 16 10.75 14.00 -1.72
N LEU A 17 9.86 13.16 -1.22
CA LEU A 17 8.45 13.49 -0.96
C LEU A 17 8.13 13.68 0.52
N GLY A 18 9.08 13.34 1.39
CA GLY A 18 8.85 13.17 2.82
C GLY A 18 8.21 11.81 3.16
N PRO A 19 8.23 11.41 4.44
CA PRO A 19 7.71 10.12 4.88
C PRO A 19 6.22 9.92 4.55
N GLU A 20 5.38 10.92 4.84
CA GLU A 20 3.93 10.84 4.61
C GLU A 20 3.57 10.76 3.12
N GLY A 21 4.24 11.56 2.28
CA GLY A 21 4.02 11.54 0.84
C GLY A 21 4.39 10.19 0.22
N ALA A 22 5.56 9.66 0.57
CA ALA A 22 5.98 8.33 0.12
C ALA A 22 5.04 7.23 0.64
N ALA A 23 4.64 7.28 1.92
CA ALA A 23 3.70 6.34 2.50
C ALA A 23 2.32 6.38 1.82
N SER A 24 1.83 7.58 1.48
CA SER A 24 0.56 7.75 0.75
C SER A 24 0.60 7.07 -0.63
N CYS A 25 1.69 7.24 -1.38
CA CYS A 25 1.86 6.55 -2.67
C CYS A 25 1.91 5.03 -2.51
N MET A 26 2.67 4.53 -1.53
CA MET A 26 2.76 3.09 -1.25
C MET A 26 1.42 2.50 -0.80
N ALA A 27 0.69 3.18 0.07
CA ALA A 27 -0.62 2.74 0.54
C ALA A 27 -1.61 2.56 -0.62
N ARG A 28 -1.65 3.50 -1.59
CA ARG A 28 -2.50 3.38 -2.77
C ARG A 28 -2.13 2.15 -3.62
N ALA A 29 -0.85 1.92 -3.84
CA ALA A 29 -0.40 0.74 -4.58
C ALA A 29 -0.81 -0.57 -3.87
N LEU A 30 -0.67 -0.63 -2.54
CA LEU A 30 -1.08 -1.79 -1.75
C LEU A 30 -2.60 -1.98 -1.73
N ILE A 31 -3.38 -0.90 -1.71
CA ILE A 31 -4.84 -0.95 -1.83
C ILE A 31 -5.24 -1.51 -3.20
N CYS A 32 -4.64 -1.03 -4.29
CA CYS A 32 -4.88 -1.57 -5.64
C CYS A 32 -4.60 -3.07 -5.69
N LEU A 33 -3.46 -3.52 -5.15
CA LEU A 33 -3.10 -4.93 -5.06
C LEU A 33 -4.16 -5.74 -4.31
N ALA A 34 -4.63 -5.26 -3.15
CA ALA A 34 -5.68 -5.92 -2.39
C ALA A 34 -6.96 -6.06 -3.22
N HIS A 35 -7.39 -4.98 -3.89
CA HIS A 35 -8.57 -5.00 -4.77
C HIS A 35 -8.43 -5.99 -5.91
N GLU A 36 -7.27 -6.05 -6.57
CA GLU A 36 -6.98 -6.98 -7.65
C GLU A 36 -7.00 -8.44 -7.18
N ALA A 37 -6.43 -8.71 -6.00
CA ALA A 37 -6.45 -10.02 -5.34
C ALA A 37 -7.83 -10.39 -4.77
N LYS A 38 -8.81 -9.48 -4.78
CA LYS A 38 -10.14 -9.62 -4.17
C LYS A 38 -10.08 -10.06 -2.70
N ASN A 39 -9.02 -9.71 -1.99
CA ASN A 39 -8.81 -10.07 -0.60
C ASN A 39 -8.18 -8.94 0.20
N ASP A 40 -8.49 -8.88 1.49
CA ASP A 40 -7.77 -8.01 2.41
C ASP A 40 -6.37 -8.59 2.64
N LEU A 41 -5.38 -7.71 2.84
CA LEU A 41 -3.98 -8.10 2.94
C LEU A 41 -3.42 -7.74 4.31
N GLU A 42 -2.58 -8.63 4.85
CA GLU A 42 -1.84 -8.39 6.08
C GLU A 42 -0.38 -8.81 5.88
N PHE A 43 0.53 -7.91 6.23
CA PHE A 43 1.97 -8.14 6.15
C PHE A 43 2.56 -7.95 7.55
N LYS A 44 3.21 -9.00 8.08
CA LYS A 44 3.93 -8.96 9.36
C LYS A 44 5.42 -8.90 9.11
N ALA A 45 6.10 -8.03 9.85
CA ALA A 45 7.55 -7.92 9.90
C ALA A 45 8.01 -7.86 11.36
N ASP A 46 9.31 -8.01 11.60
CA ASP A 46 9.90 -8.01 12.94
C ASP A 46 9.57 -6.73 13.74
N LEU A 47 9.37 -5.61 13.04
CA LEU A 47 9.13 -4.30 13.63
C LEU A 47 7.66 -3.87 13.63
N GLY A 48 6.73 -4.69 13.12
CA GLY A 48 5.31 -4.34 13.12
C GLY A 48 4.45 -5.06 12.09
N VAL A 49 3.20 -4.61 12.00
CA VAL A 49 2.19 -5.17 11.10
C VAL A 49 1.58 -4.07 10.25
N VAL A 50 1.37 -4.35 8.97
CA VAL A 50 0.64 -3.50 8.02
C VAL A 50 -0.58 -4.27 7.54
N SER A 51 -1.77 -3.69 7.71
CA SER A 51 -3.04 -4.29 7.28
C SER A 51 -3.75 -3.38 6.29
N ILE A 52 -4.21 -3.95 5.17
CA ILE A 52 -4.94 -3.26 4.11
C ILE A 52 -6.33 -3.85 4.05
N LYS A 53 -7.34 -3.01 4.32
CA LYS A 53 -8.75 -3.37 4.18
C LYS A 53 -9.32 -2.73 2.93
N ARG A 54 -9.98 -3.52 2.11
CA ARG A 54 -10.65 -3.00 0.92
C ARG A 54 -11.98 -2.38 1.31
N VAL A 55 -12.36 -1.34 0.60
CA VAL A 55 -13.68 -0.75 0.70
C VAL A 55 -14.36 -0.86 -0.64
N SER A 56 -15.57 -1.43 -0.67
CA SER A 56 -16.44 -1.32 -1.83
C SER A 56 -17.19 0.00 -1.73
N THR A 57 -17.14 0.81 -2.80
CA THR A 57 -18.10 1.90 -2.96
C THR A 57 -19.50 1.28 -3.02
N PRO A 58 -20.49 1.79 -2.26
CA PRO A 58 -21.87 1.36 -2.45
C PRO A 58 -22.25 1.59 -3.92
N GLU A 59 -22.92 0.61 -4.54
CA GLU A 59 -23.47 0.82 -5.88
C GLU A 59 -24.39 2.05 -5.82
N PRO A 60 -24.31 2.99 -6.77
CA PRO A 60 -25.25 4.10 -6.80
C PRO A 60 -26.65 3.49 -6.96
N GLU A 61 -27.53 3.74 -5.99
CA GLU A 61 -28.93 3.35 -6.05
C GLU A 61 -29.50 3.87 -7.37
N LYS A 62 -29.85 2.95 -8.28
CA LYS A 62 -30.60 3.29 -9.49
C LYS A 62 -31.99 3.74 -9.04
N HIS A 63 -32.21 5.05 -9.00
CA HIS A 63 -33.54 5.66 -8.94
C HIS A 63 -34.25 5.56 -10.30
#